data_AF-A0A1Z9C2Y4-F1
#
_entry.id   AF-A0A1Z9C2Y4-F1
#
_cell.length_a   1.000
_cell.length_b   1.000
_cell.length_c   1.000
_cell.angle_alpha   90.00
_cell.angle_beta   90.00
_cell.angle_gamma   90.00
#
_symmetry.space_group_name_H-M   'P 1'
#
loop_
_entity.id
_entity.type
_entity.pdbx_description
1 polymer ?
#
loop_
_entity_poly.entity_id
_entity_poly.type
_entity_poly.pdbx_seq_one_letter_code
_entity_poly.pdbx_strand_id
1 'polypeptide(L)'
;MLHSKSEPSRLNQETKRLGNMKAFRVDGQAPFGRLRQKFSLDVVATTKADAEHRVYSIIGSRHNAKRRAITINSINEVDPRTSTEPTVLHHFRDEIAAAGGTIAPVAEEE
;
A
#
# COMPACT_ATOMS: atom_id res chain seq x y z
N MET A 1 0.38 20.80 -45.18
CA MET A 1 -0.02 20.81 -43.75
C MET A 1 0.40 19.48 -43.12
N LEU A 2 1.60 19.45 -42.53
CA LEU A 2 2.10 18.28 -41.81
C LEU A 2 1.63 18.39 -40.36
N HIS A 3 0.72 17.53 -39.95
CA HIS A 3 0.27 17.44 -38.55
C HIS A 3 1.34 16.68 -37.75
N SER A 4 2.23 17.42 -37.10
CA SER A 4 3.16 16.91 -36.09
C SER A 4 2.37 16.47 -34.86
N LYS A 5 1.99 15.19 -34.82
CA LYS A 5 1.55 14.53 -33.58
C LYS A 5 2.78 14.43 -32.68
N SER A 6 2.92 15.38 -31.75
CA SER A 6 3.90 15.30 -30.66
C SER A 6 3.63 14.04 -29.85
N GLU A 7 4.43 12.99 -30.03
CA GLU A 7 4.45 11.85 -29.12
C GLU A 7 4.84 12.38 -27.73
N PRO A 8 4.03 12.16 -26.68
CA PRO A 8 4.45 12.51 -25.34
C PRO A 8 5.65 11.64 -24.97
N SER A 9 6.79 12.31 -24.75
CA SER A 9 8.03 11.76 -24.20
C SER A 9 7.76 10.70 -23.12
N ARG A 10 8.36 9.51 -23.29
CA ARG A 10 8.33 8.38 -22.33
C ARG A 10 8.79 8.78 -20.92
N LEU A 11 9.51 9.89 -20.77
CA LEU A 11 10.06 10.36 -19.50
C LEU A 11 9.00 10.97 -18.57
N ASN A 12 7.90 11.52 -19.10
CA ASN A 12 6.84 12.16 -18.30
C ASN A 12 5.79 11.19 -17.73
N GLN A 13 5.89 9.89 -18.04
CA GLN A 13 5.01 8.87 -17.45
C GLN A 13 5.51 8.37 -16.09
N GLU A 14 6.79 8.58 -15.77
CA GLU A 14 7.41 8.09 -14.54
C GLU A 14 7.26 9.10 -13.39
N THR A 15 7.35 10.40 -13.69
CA THR A 15 7.22 11.49 -12.70
C THR A 15 5.79 11.74 -12.24
N LYS A 16 4.77 11.36 -13.03
CA LYS A 16 3.36 11.40 -12.60
C LYS A 16 2.97 10.22 -11.69
N ARG A 17 3.81 9.18 -11.56
CA ARG A 17 3.53 8.01 -10.71
C ARG A 17 3.94 8.19 -9.25
N LEU A 18 4.93 9.06 -8.97
CA LEU A 18 5.43 9.28 -7.61
C LEU A 18 4.57 10.26 -6.79
N GLY A 19 3.82 11.17 -7.43
CA GLY A 19 3.04 12.20 -6.72
C GLY A 19 1.69 11.78 -6.13
N ASN A 20 1.25 10.53 -6.34
CA ASN A 20 -0.13 10.12 -6.03
C ASN A 20 -0.22 8.87 -5.16
N MET A 21 0.91 8.22 -4.88
CA MET A 21 0.94 6.99 -4.10
C MET A 21 1.10 7.33 -2.63
N LYS A 22 0.23 6.77 -1.81
CA LYS A 22 0.16 6.98 -0.36
C LYS A 22 0.23 5.63 0.33
N ALA A 23 0.66 5.62 1.59
CA ALA A 23 0.60 4.43 2.42
C ALA A 23 -0.79 4.34 3.07
N PHE A 24 -1.41 3.17 2.97
CA PHE A 24 -2.70 2.87 3.59
C PHE A 24 -2.56 1.67 4.49
N ARG A 25 -2.98 1.81 5.75
CA ARG A 25 -3.17 0.70 6.67
C ARG A 25 -4.58 0.16 6.52
N VAL A 26 -4.67 -1.13 6.21
CA VAL A 26 -5.93 -1.84 6.07
C VAL A 26 -6.04 -2.86 7.18
N ASP A 27 -7.04 -2.66 8.03
CA ASP A 27 -7.38 -3.59 9.09
C ASP A 27 -8.60 -4.41 8.68
N GLY A 28 -8.57 -5.69 8.97
CA GLY A 28 -9.67 -6.58 8.62
C GLY A 28 -9.59 -7.92 9.32
N GLN A 29 -10.44 -8.82 8.88
CA GLN A 29 -10.44 -10.23 9.27
C GLN A 29 -10.43 -11.10 8.03
N ALA A 30 -9.54 -12.08 8.00
CA ALA A 30 -9.43 -13.05 6.93
C ALA A 30 -9.42 -14.48 7.48
N PRO A 31 -9.91 -15.47 6.72
CA PRO A 31 -9.81 -16.87 7.10
C PRO A 31 -8.38 -17.35 6.85
N PHE A 32 -7.60 -17.48 7.92
CA PHE A 32 -6.30 -18.14 7.88
C PHE A 32 -6.48 -19.58 8.35
N GLY A 33 -6.64 -20.49 7.41
CA GLY A 33 -6.93 -21.90 7.69
C GLY A 33 -8.34 -22.09 8.25
N ARG A 34 -8.43 -22.61 9.48
CA ARG A 34 -9.72 -22.93 10.14
C ARG A 34 -10.37 -21.75 10.87
N LEU A 35 -9.61 -20.73 11.24
CA LEU A 35 -10.08 -19.61 12.07
C LEU A 35 -10.06 -18.30 11.30
N ARG A 36 -10.97 -17.39 11.64
CA ARG A 36 -10.94 -16.00 11.17
C ARG A 36 -10.04 -15.22 12.12
N GLN A 37 -8.96 -14.67 11.60
CA GLN A 37 -8.01 -13.87 12.38
C GLN A 37 -8.02 -12.43 11.88
N LYS A 38 -7.73 -11.50 12.78
CA LYS A 38 -7.53 -10.10 12.42
C LYS A 38 -6.20 -9.95 11.69
N PHE A 39 -6.16 -9.08 10.69
CA PHE A 39 -4.94 -8.68 10.02
C PHE A 39 -4.86 -7.15 9.97
N SER A 40 -3.65 -6.63 9.98
CA SER A 40 -3.30 -5.25 9.66
C SER A 40 -2.22 -5.32 8.58
N LEU A 41 -2.48 -4.73 7.41
CA LEU A 41 -1.54 -4.71 6.29
C LEU A 41 -1.37 -3.29 5.79
N ASP A 42 -0.11 -2.86 5.66
CA ASP A 42 0.23 -1.56 5.11
C ASP A 42 0.54 -1.73 3.61
N VAL A 43 -0.20 -1.01 2.77
CA VAL A 43 -0.08 -1.09 1.31
C VAL A 43 0.14 0.28 0.70
N VAL A 44 1.00 0.34 -0.31
CA VAL A 44 1.14 1.53 -1.15
C VAL A 44 0.01 1.52 -2.16
N ALA A 45 -0.81 2.56 -2.20
CA ALA A 45 -1.90 2.69 -3.17
C ALA A 45 -2.18 4.14 -3.52
N THR A 46 -2.94 4.36 -4.58
CA THR A 46 -3.36 5.72 -4.99
C THR A 46 -4.64 6.18 -4.29
N THR A 47 -5.53 5.25 -3.99
CA THR A 47 -6.84 5.50 -3.38
C THR A 47 -7.21 4.37 -2.43
N LYS A 48 -8.23 4.58 -1.59
CA LYS A 48 -8.75 3.53 -0.69
C LYS A 48 -9.24 2.29 -1.46
N ALA A 49 -9.90 2.47 -2.60
CA ALA A 49 -10.34 1.36 -3.43
C ALA A 49 -9.15 0.56 -4.00
N ASP A 50 -8.10 1.25 -4.45
CA ASP A 50 -6.86 0.60 -4.91
C ASP A 50 -6.16 -0.16 -3.76
N ALA A 51 -6.14 0.41 -2.55
CA ALA A 51 -5.62 -0.25 -1.36
C ALA A 51 -6.38 -1.55 -1.03
N GLU A 52 -7.70 -1.51 -1.05
CA GLU A 52 -8.57 -2.68 -0.86
C GLU A 52 -8.29 -3.78 -1.89
N HIS A 53 -8.22 -3.41 -3.17
CA HIS A 53 -7.90 -4.36 -4.25
C HIS A 53 -6.53 -5.02 -4.06
N ARG A 54 -5.52 -4.26 -3.62
CA ARG A 54 -4.19 -4.79 -3.29
C ARG A 54 -4.23 -5.77 -2.14
N VAL A 55 -4.94 -5.44 -1.06
CA VAL A 55 -5.10 -6.34 0.09
C VAL A 55 -5.78 -7.64 -0.31
N TYR A 56 -6.85 -7.60 -1.10
CA TYR A 56 -7.47 -8.81 -1.61
C TYR A 56 -6.50 -9.66 -2.44
N SER A 57 -5.62 -9.04 -3.22
CA SER A 57 -4.66 -9.73 -4.07
C SER A 57 -3.54 -10.38 -3.24
N ILE A 58 -3.05 -9.68 -2.21
CA ILE A 58 -2.01 -10.18 -1.28
C ILE A 58 -2.57 -11.35 -0.46
N ILE A 59 -3.73 -11.15 0.18
CA ILE A 59 -4.35 -12.17 1.03
C ILE A 59 -4.81 -13.37 0.18
N GLY A 60 -5.36 -13.12 -1.01
CA GLY A 60 -5.80 -14.16 -1.92
C GLY A 60 -4.66 -15.05 -2.42
N SER A 61 -3.54 -14.46 -2.86
CA SER A 61 -2.40 -15.22 -3.38
C SER A 61 -1.59 -15.93 -2.29
N ARG A 62 -1.34 -15.25 -1.16
CA ARG A 62 -0.51 -15.78 -0.07
C ARG A 62 -1.22 -16.79 0.83
N HIS A 63 -2.53 -16.65 0.99
CA HIS A 63 -3.31 -17.45 1.95
C HIS A 63 -4.49 -18.21 1.32
N ASN A 64 -4.63 -18.19 0.00
CA ASN A 64 -5.74 -18.82 -0.75
C ASN A 64 -7.13 -18.42 -0.23
N ALA A 65 -7.24 -17.19 0.28
CA ALA A 65 -8.46 -16.69 0.87
C ALA A 65 -9.35 -16.05 -0.22
N LYS A 66 -10.59 -16.53 -0.31
CA LYS A 66 -11.59 -15.99 -1.25
C LYS A 66 -11.97 -14.58 -0.84
N ARG A 67 -12.08 -13.63 -1.79
CA ARG A 67 -12.53 -12.24 -1.53
C ARG A 67 -13.75 -12.16 -0.63
N ARG A 68 -14.77 -12.98 -0.91
CA ARG A 68 -16.04 -13.02 -0.15
C ARG A 68 -15.88 -13.40 1.33
N ALA A 69 -14.77 -14.02 1.71
CA ALA A 69 -14.51 -14.44 3.09
C ALA A 69 -13.64 -13.44 3.86
N ILE A 70 -13.06 -12.46 3.17
CA ILE A 70 -12.26 -11.38 3.76
C ILE A 70 -13.21 -10.25 4.12
N THR A 71 -13.14 -9.78 5.37
CA THR A 71 -13.88 -8.63 5.87
C THR A 71 -12.89 -7.52 6.12
N ILE A 72 -13.02 -6.38 5.43
CA ILE A 72 -12.22 -5.20 5.74
C ILE A 72 -13.00 -4.36 6.74
N ASN A 73 -12.36 -4.00 7.85
CA ASN A 73 -12.95 -3.19 8.92
C ASN A 73 -12.67 -1.70 8.71
N SER A 74 -11.43 -1.35 8.37
CA SER A 74 -11.00 0.04 8.18
C SER A 74 -9.88 0.16 7.16
N ILE A 75 -9.88 1.29 6.44
CA ILE A 75 -8.83 1.69 5.51
C ILE A 75 -8.45 3.13 5.85
N ASN A 76 -7.28 3.28 6.47
CA ASN A 76 -6.75 4.55 6.93
C ASN A 76 -5.47 4.91 6.17
N GLU A 77 -5.35 6.17 5.77
CA GLU A 77 -4.09 6.69 5.24
C GLU A 77 -3.11 6.86 6.40
N VAL A 78 -1.89 6.35 6.26
CA VAL A 78 -0.85 6.39 7.29
C VAL A 78 0.42 6.98 6.72
N ASP A 79 1.29 7.51 7.58
CA ASP A 79 2.59 7.98 7.16
C ASP A 79 3.50 6.76 6.85
N PRO A 80 4.15 6.70 5.68
CA PRO A 80 5.01 5.57 5.31
C PRO A 80 6.18 5.36 6.27
N ARG A 81 6.57 6.36 7.08
CA ARG A 81 7.62 6.25 8.10
C ARG A 81 7.21 5.37 9.28
N THR A 82 5.90 5.21 9.53
CA THR A 82 5.32 4.42 10.64
C THR A 82 4.91 3.00 10.22
N SER A 83 5.03 2.71 8.93
CA SER A 83 4.68 1.40 8.37
C SER A 83 5.78 0.37 8.65
N THR A 84 5.37 -0.85 8.98
CA THR A 84 6.29 -1.98 9.18
C THR A 84 6.52 -2.79 7.92
N GLU A 85 5.71 -2.59 6.88
CA GLU A 85 5.77 -3.38 5.65
C GLU A 85 6.97 -3.00 4.78
N PRO A 86 7.83 -3.96 4.38
CA PRO A 86 9.04 -3.69 3.61
C PRO A 86 8.75 -3.10 2.24
N THR A 87 7.62 -3.46 1.62
CA THR A 87 7.21 -2.89 0.32
C THR A 87 6.90 -1.39 0.42
N VAL A 88 6.28 -0.97 1.53
CA VAL A 88 5.99 0.46 1.78
C VAL A 88 7.29 1.21 2.06
N LEU A 89 8.11 0.70 2.96
CA LEU A 89 9.41 1.30 3.30
C LEU A 89 10.33 1.42 2.07
N HIS A 90 10.35 0.41 1.21
CA HIS A 90 11.14 0.44 -0.01
C HIS A 90 10.62 1.48 -1.02
N HIS A 91 9.30 1.60 -1.17
CA HIS A 91 8.69 2.57 -2.08
C HIS A 91 8.97 4.01 -1.67
N PHE A 92 8.87 4.30 -0.38
CA PHE A 92 9.05 5.65 0.18
C PHE A 92 10.46 5.88 0.74
N ARG A 93 11.44 5.06 0.37
CA ARG A 93 12.79 5.10 0.96
C ARG A 93 13.43 6.48 0.90
N ASP A 94 13.35 7.14 -0.25
CA ASP A 94 13.94 8.46 -0.47
C ASP A 94 13.20 9.55 0.33
N GLU A 95 11.87 9.46 0.40
CA GLU A 95 11.03 10.37 1.18
C GLU A 95 11.27 10.22 2.69
N ILE A 96 11.35 8.98 3.17
CA ILE A 96 11.68 8.64 4.55
C ILE A 96 13.08 9.17 4.89
N ALA A 97 14.06 8.99 4.01
CA ALA A 97 15.42 9.49 4.20
C ALA A 97 15.46 11.03 4.24
N ALA A 98 14.76 11.70 3.33
CA ALA A 98 14.65 13.16 3.30
C ALA A 98 13.94 13.74 4.53
N ALA A 99 12.94 13.02 5.07
CA ALA A 99 12.17 13.44 6.22
C ALA A 99 12.86 13.13 7.58
N GLY A 100 14.01 12.45 7.57
CA GLY A 100 14.82 12.19 8.77
C GLY A 100 14.72 10.77 9.36
N GLY A 101 14.38 9.77 8.54
CA GLY A 101 14.44 8.34 8.90
C GLY A 101 13.10 7.70 9.28
N THR A 102 13.08 6.36 9.41
CA THR A 102 11.90 5.60 9.83
C THR A 102 11.55 5.90 11.28
N ILE A 103 10.27 6.10 11.57
CA ILE A 103 9.78 6.20 12.94
C ILE A 103 9.35 4.77 13.29
N ALA A 104 10.21 4.02 13.98
CA ALA A 104 9.79 2.73 14.50
C ALA A 104 8.53 2.97 15.36
N PRO A 105 7.43 2.19 15.19
CA PRO A 105 6.36 2.26 16.16
C PRO A 105 7.00 1.92 17.50
N VAL A 106 6.98 2.87 18.44
CA VAL A 106 7.38 2.64 19.82
C VAL A 106 6.50 1.49 20.29
N ALA A 107 7.07 0.29 20.32
CA ALA A 107 6.57 -0.76 21.14
C ALA A 107 6.75 -0.22 22.56
N GLU A 108 5.67 0.29 23.16
CA GLU A 108 5.55 0.29 24.61
C GLU A 108 5.64 -1.19 25.01
N GLU A 109 6.87 -1.62 25.32
CA GLU A 109 7.16 -2.85 26.02
C GLU A 109 6.53 -2.72 27.42
N GLU A 110 5.61 -3.64 27.75
CA GLU A 110 5.18 -3.91 29.12
C GLU A 110 6.06 -5.01 29.73
#